data_AF-A0A975LN86-F1
#
_entry.id   AF-A0A975LN86-F1
#
_cell.length_a   1.000
_cell.length_b   1.000
_cell.length_c   1.000
_cell.angle_alpha   90.00
_cell.angle_beta   90.00
_cell.angle_gamma   90.00
#
_symmetry.space_group_name_H-M   'P 1'
#
loop_
_entity.id
_entity.type
_entity.pdbx_description
1 polymer ?
#
loop_
_entity_poly.entity_id
_entity_poly.type
_entity_poly.pdbx_seq_one_letter_code
_entity_poly.pdbx_strand_id
1 'polypeptide(L)'
;MKYIVILLILLAVVFKTNSTEEEEFRVRIIANSNSEYDQMIKQEVKKNILSTLSKVSDDKVEFIVSNPKLIDLVVSDTTEEAGYNYDISYGENYFPTKTIEGIMYPSGHYQSLVITLGSGLGENYWCILYPNAVENGENVEYKIYLFEKLKSYFSNSKNNI
;
A
#
# COMPACT_ATOMS: atom_id res chain seq x y z
N MET A 1 7.71 41.91 21.65
CA MET A 1 7.20 40.64 22.23
C MET A 1 6.16 39.94 21.35
N LYS A 2 5.12 40.61 20.83
CA LYS A 2 4.11 39.98 19.93
C LYS A 2 4.70 39.24 18.72
N TYR A 3 5.68 39.82 18.04
CA TYR A 3 6.32 39.19 16.86
C TYR A 3 7.15 37.95 17.19
N ILE A 4 7.75 37.88 18.39
CA ILE A 4 8.52 36.70 18.84
C ILE A 4 7.56 35.54 19.13
N VAL A 5 6.41 35.82 19.75
CA VAL A 5 5.38 34.82 19.99
C VAL A 5 4.79 34.29 18.68
N ILE A 6 4.54 35.16 17.69
CA ILE A 6 4.07 34.76 16.36
C ILE A 6 5.11 33.89 15.64
N LEU A 7 6.40 34.26 15.71
CA LEU A 7 7.49 33.50 15.10
C LEU A 7 7.65 32.11 15.74
N LEU A 8 7.52 32.01 17.07
CA LEU A 8 7.56 30.75 17.81
C LEU A 8 6.35 29.85 17.49
N ILE A 9 5.16 30.44 17.30
CA ILE A 9 3.97 29.69 16.85
C ILE A 9 4.18 29.18 15.42
N LEU A 10 4.73 29.99 14.51
CA LEU A 10 5.08 29.57 13.14
C LEU A 10 6.11 28.44 13.14
N LEU A 11 7.17 28.56 13.94
CA LEU A 11 8.16 27.49 14.14
C LEU A 11 7.51 26.23 14.72
N ALA A 12 6.65 26.36 15.73
CA ALA A 12 5.94 25.22 16.30
C ALA A 12 5.00 24.55 15.29
N VAL A 13 4.33 25.31 14.42
CA VAL A 13 3.51 24.76 13.32
C VAL A 13 4.38 24.02 12.30
N VAL A 14 5.54 24.58 11.91
CA VAL A 14 6.52 23.93 11.02
C VAL A 14 7.14 22.67 11.67
N PHE A 15 7.35 22.66 12.98
CA PHE A 15 7.83 21.47 13.70
C PHE A 15 6.71 20.43 13.93
N LYS A 16 5.46 20.86 14.04
CA LYS A 16 4.29 19.97 14.19
C LYS A 16 3.82 19.37 12.85
N THR A 17 4.36 19.84 11.73
CA THR A 17 4.27 19.16 10.42
C THR A 17 5.32 18.06 10.24
N ASN A 18 6.05 17.66 11.28
CA ASN A 18 6.56 16.29 11.34
C ASN A 18 5.36 15.38 11.52
N SER A 19 4.76 15.08 10.37
CA SER A 19 3.70 14.13 10.13
C SER A 19 3.86 12.94 11.07
N THR A 20 2.82 12.63 11.84
CA THR A 20 2.47 11.23 12.01
C THR A 20 2.02 10.76 10.63
N GLU A 21 2.98 10.55 9.74
CA GLU A 21 2.78 9.78 8.52
C GLU A 21 2.35 8.41 9.04
N GLU A 22 1.08 8.05 8.84
CA GLU A 22 0.70 6.65 8.94
C GLU A 22 1.72 5.88 8.11
N GLU A 23 2.50 5.00 8.74
CA GLU A 23 3.61 4.30 8.07
C GLU A 23 3.06 3.64 6.80
N GLU A 24 3.58 4.08 5.66
CA GLU A 24 3.10 3.66 4.34
C GLU A 24 3.45 2.19 4.11
N PHE A 25 2.53 1.28 4.42
CA PHE A 25 2.73 -0.14 4.16
C PHE A 25 2.53 -0.46 2.68
N ARG A 26 3.47 -1.14 2.03
CA ARG A 26 3.38 -1.48 0.61
C ARG A 26 3.16 -2.97 0.39
N VAL A 27 2.35 -3.31 -0.61
CA VAL A 27 2.20 -4.70 -1.06
C VAL A 27 2.73 -4.81 -2.49
N ARG A 28 3.61 -5.77 -2.75
CA ARG A 28 4.16 -6.07 -4.08
C ARG A 28 4.00 -7.55 -4.40
N ILE A 29 3.57 -7.85 -5.62
CA ILE A 29 3.50 -9.22 -6.16
C ILE A 29 4.25 -9.24 -7.48
N ILE A 30 5.27 -10.07 -7.58
CA ILE A 30 6.14 -10.22 -8.77
C ILE A 30 5.78 -11.53 -9.46
N ALA A 31 5.42 -11.47 -10.75
CA ALA A 31 5.11 -12.67 -11.53
C ALA A 31 6.37 -13.50 -11.83
N ASN A 32 6.17 -14.79 -12.08
CA ASN A 32 7.25 -15.68 -12.52
C ASN A 32 7.89 -15.21 -13.83
N SER A 33 7.08 -14.82 -14.82
CA SER A 33 7.53 -14.23 -16.09
C SER A 33 6.45 -13.32 -16.70
N ASN A 34 6.69 -12.82 -17.92
CA ASN A 34 5.74 -12.02 -18.69
C ASN A 34 4.81 -12.84 -19.59
N SER A 35 4.80 -14.18 -19.45
CA SER A 35 3.82 -15.01 -20.14
C SER A 35 2.39 -14.63 -19.69
N GLU A 36 1.41 -14.78 -20.58
CA GLU A 36 0.01 -14.49 -20.25
C GLU A 36 -0.46 -15.32 -19.06
N TYR A 37 -0.03 -16.59 -18.99
CA TYR A 37 -0.33 -17.49 -17.89
C TYR A 37 0.25 -17.00 -16.56
N ASP A 38 1.53 -16.62 -16.53
CA ASP A 38 2.21 -16.16 -15.32
C ASP A 38 1.61 -14.83 -14.83
N GLN A 39 1.22 -13.96 -15.76
CA GLN A 39 0.53 -12.72 -15.44
C GLN A 39 -0.86 -12.99 -14.87
N MET A 40 -1.59 -13.97 -15.40
CA MET A 40 -2.88 -14.42 -14.87
C MET A 40 -2.73 -14.94 -13.43
N ILE A 41 -1.77 -15.82 -13.15
CA ILE A 41 -1.52 -16.33 -11.79
C ILE A 41 -1.20 -15.19 -10.82
N LYS A 42 -0.37 -14.21 -11.21
CA LYS A 42 -0.15 -13.00 -10.38
C LYS A 42 -1.46 -12.25 -10.09
N GLN A 43 -2.34 -12.07 -11.09
CA GLN A 43 -3.63 -11.40 -10.88
C GLN A 43 -4.54 -12.18 -9.93
N GLU A 44 -4.49 -13.51 -9.98
CA GLU A 44 -5.24 -14.37 -9.07
C GLU A 44 -4.73 -14.28 -7.64
N VAL A 45 -3.42 -14.35 -7.42
CA VAL A 45 -2.79 -14.12 -6.10
C VAL A 45 -3.21 -12.75 -5.56
N LYS A 46 -3.12 -11.71 -6.39
CA LYS A 46 -3.57 -10.35 -6.04
C LYS A 46 -5.03 -10.35 -5.59
N LYS A 47 -5.92 -10.94 -6.39
CA LYS A 47 -7.36 -11.00 -6.10
C LYS A 47 -7.64 -11.72 -4.79
N ASN A 48 -6.98 -12.85 -4.53
CA ASN A 48 -7.19 -13.67 -3.34
C ASN A 48 -6.69 -12.97 -2.07
N ILE A 49 -5.53 -12.29 -2.14
CA ILE A 49 -5.03 -11.46 -1.05
C ILE A 49 -5.99 -10.30 -0.78
N LEU A 50 -6.40 -9.53 -1.79
CA LEU A 50 -7.32 -8.41 -1.61
C LEU A 50 -8.68 -8.85 -1.05
N SER A 51 -9.21 -9.99 -1.50
CA SER A 51 -10.45 -10.61 -0.99
C SER A 51 -10.33 -11.07 0.47
N THR A 52 -9.14 -11.52 0.88
CA THR A 52 -8.86 -11.84 2.28
C THR A 52 -8.85 -10.58 3.13
N LEU A 53 -8.14 -9.54 2.68
CA LEU A 53 -8.03 -8.26 3.38
C LEU A 53 -9.34 -7.47 3.42
N SER A 54 -10.23 -7.63 2.43
CA SER A 54 -11.53 -6.96 2.43
C SER A 54 -12.47 -7.46 3.53
N LYS A 55 -12.23 -8.66 4.07
CA LYS A 55 -13.00 -9.23 5.19
C LYS A 55 -12.51 -8.76 6.55
N VAL A 56 -11.38 -8.08 6.60
CA VAL A 56 -10.80 -7.52 7.83
C VAL A 56 -11.42 -6.14 8.04
N SER A 57 -12.15 -5.98 9.15
CA SER A 57 -12.76 -4.70 9.56
C SER A 57 -11.77 -3.72 10.18
N ASP A 58 -10.67 -4.26 10.71
CA ASP A 58 -9.70 -3.55 11.52
C ASP A 58 -8.44 -3.22 10.70
N ASP A 59 -7.34 -2.89 11.37
CA ASP A 59 -6.06 -2.56 10.74
C ASP A 59 -5.53 -3.73 9.89
N LYS A 60 -5.59 -3.54 8.56
CA LYS A 60 -5.14 -4.54 7.58
C LYS A 60 -3.65 -4.78 7.63
N VAL A 61 -2.85 -3.78 8.00
CA VAL A 61 -1.40 -3.91 8.13
C VAL A 61 -1.08 -4.82 9.30
N GLU A 62 -1.67 -4.54 10.45
CA GLU A 62 -1.55 -5.40 11.64
C GLU A 62 -2.02 -6.82 11.34
N PHE A 63 -3.12 -6.98 10.63
CA PHE A 63 -3.61 -8.30 10.22
C PHE A 63 -2.59 -9.07 9.38
N ILE A 64 -1.99 -8.44 8.37
CA ILE A 64 -0.97 -9.07 7.51
C ILE A 64 0.24 -9.52 8.34
N VAL A 65 0.73 -8.65 9.20
CA VAL A 65 1.94 -8.89 10.01
C VAL A 65 1.69 -9.98 11.06
N SER A 66 0.51 -9.99 11.67
CA SER A 66 0.15 -10.95 12.72
C SER A 66 -0.35 -12.30 12.18
N ASN A 67 -0.66 -12.41 10.88
CA ASN A 67 -1.18 -13.64 10.26
C ASN A 67 -0.36 -14.15 9.05
N PRO A 68 0.97 -14.31 9.16
CA PRO A 68 1.81 -14.71 8.03
C PRO A 68 1.43 -16.08 7.46
N LYS A 69 0.98 -17.02 8.31
CA LYS A 69 0.51 -18.35 7.87
C LYS A 69 -0.73 -18.29 7.00
N LEU A 70 -1.62 -17.33 7.22
CA LEU A 70 -2.82 -17.18 6.40
C LEU A 70 -2.45 -16.61 5.03
N ILE A 71 -1.54 -15.64 5.00
CA ILE A 71 -1.03 -15.09 3.74
C ILE A 71 -0.31 -16.18 2.94
N ASP A 72 0.54 -16.96 3.60
CA ASP A 72 1.21 -18.13 3.02
C ASP A 72 0.20 -19.10 2.40
N LEU A 73 -0.85 -19.49 3.15
CA LEU A 73 -1.92 -20.35 2.64
C LEU A 73 -2.63 -19.78 1.41
N VAL A 74 -2.94 -18.48 1.41
CA VAL A 74 -3.61 -17.83 0.27
C VAL A 74 -2.71 -17.85 -0.99
N VAL A 75 -1.41 -17.66 -0.82
CA VAL A 75 -0.44 -17.74 -1.93
C VAL A 75 -0.25 -19.20 -2.36
N SER A 76 -0.13 -20.15 -1.43
CA SER A 76 0.04 -21.56 -1.72
C SER A 76 -1.14 -22.12 -2.50
N ASP A 77 -2.37 -21.86 -2.07
CA ASP A 77 -3.59 -22.36 -2.74
C ASP A 77 -3.66 -21.90 -4.20
N THR A 78 -3.18 -20.70 -4.49
CA THR A 78 -3.17 -20.16 -5.87
C THR A 78 -2.02 -20.69 -6.71
N THR A 79 -0.87 -20.96 -6.08
CA THR A 79 0.37 -21.34 -6.78
C THR A 79 0.55 -22.84 -6.92
N GLU A 80 -0.11 -23.64 -6.08
CA GLU A 80 -0.06 -25.10 -6.10
C GLU A 80 -0.62 -25.65 -7.42
N GLU A 81 -1.76 -25.13 -7.89
CA GLU A 81 -2.35 -25.50 -9.18
C GLU A 81 -1.44 -25.14 -10.36
N ALA A 82 -0.65 -24.06 -10.22
CA ALA A 82 0.31 -23.61 -11.22
C ALA A 82 1.68 -24.32 -11.14
N GLY A 83 1.93 -25.11 -10.08
CA GLY A 83 3.21 -25.78 -9.85
C GLY A 83 4.37 -24.81 -9.58
N TYR A 84 4.10 -23.64 -9.01
CA TYR A 84 5.13 -22.64 -8.72
C TYR A 84 5.63 -22.72 -7.28
N ASN A 85 6.95 -22.62 -7.13
CA ASN A 85 7.52 -22.16 -5.87
C ASN A 85 7.24 -20.66 -5.71
N TYR A 86 7.22 -20.17 -4.48
CA TYR A 86 7.08 -18.75 -4.18
C TYR A 86 7.93 -18.37 -2.95
N ASP A 87 8.21 -17.08 -2.82
CA ASP A 87 8.86 -16.48 -1.67
C ASP A 87 8.03 -15.31 -1.15
N ILE A 88 7.95 -15.17 0.18
CA ILE A 88 7.23 -14.08 0.85
C ILE A 88 8.19 -13.36 1.79
N SER A 89 8.48 -12.10 1.47
CA SER A 89 9.30 -11.21 2.29
C SER A 89 8.43 -10.19 3.02
N TYR A 90 8.58 -10.16 4.35
CA TYR A 90 7.97 -9.16 5.23
C TYR A 90 9.02 -8.16 5.72
N GLY A 91 8.60 -6.93 5.98
CA GLY A 91 9.44 -5.89 6.56
C GLY A 91 9.94 -4.88 5.53
N GLU A 92 11.14 -4.35 5.72
CA GLU A 92 11.69 -3.30 4.87
C GLU A 92 12.17 -3.84 3.51
N ASN A 93 11.44 -3.51 2.43
CA ASN A 93 11.85 -3.83 1.07
C ASN A 93 12.03 -2.57 0.22
N TYR A 94 12.93 -2.63 -0.75
CA TYR A 94 13.16 -1.53 -1.70
C TYR A 94 12.07 -1.47 -2.77
N PHE A 95 11.56 -0.26 -3.00
CA PHE A 95 10.65 0.07 -4.09
C PHE A 95 11.27 1.16 -4.97
N PRO A 96 11.22 1.01 -6.30
CA PRO A 96 11.62 2.06 -7.22
C PRO A 96 10.57 3.19 -7.24
N THR A 97 10.97 4.34 -7.76
CA THR A 97 10.04 5.45 -8.02
C THR A 97 8.95 5.02 -9.01
N LYS A 98 7.71 5.41 -8.75
CA LYS A 98 6.58 5.20 -9.68
C LYS A 98 5.69 6.42 -9.73
N THR A 99 5.22 6.72 -10.92
CA THR A 99 4.22 7.76 -11.13
C THR A 99 2.89 7.10 -11.43
N ILE A 100 1.87 7.37 -10.61
CA ILE A 100 0.50 6.89 -10.82
C ILE A 100 -0.40 8.12 -10.95
N GLU A 101 -1.02 8.27 -12.11
CA GLU A 101 -1.96 9.37 -12.39
C GLU A 101 -1.39 10.76 -12.02
N GLY A 102 -0.14 11.01 -12.41
CA GLY A 102 0.54 12.28 -12.14
C GLY A 102 1.04 12.49 -10.71
N ILE A 103 0.87 11.53 -9.79
CA ILE A 103 1.51 11.56 -8.47
C ILE A 103 2.75 10.69 -8.49
N MET A 104 3.86 11.27 -8.04
CA MET A 104 5.14 10.58 -7.88
C MET A 104 5.22 9.96 -6.48
N TYR A 105 5.45 8.66 -6.45
CA TYR A 105 5.79 7.91 -5.24
C TYR A 105 7.32 7.70 -5.23
N PRO A 106 8.03 8.20 -4.21
CA PRO A 106 9.49 8.15 -4.18
C PRO A 106 10.01 6.72 -4.05
N SER A 107 11.25 6.54 -4.50
CA SER A 107 12.01 5.30 -4.24
C SER A 107 12.48 5.27 -2.79
N GLY A 108 12.59 4.08 -2.22
CA GLY A 108 13.04 3.92 -0.84
C GLY A 108 12.78 2.54 -0.28
N HIS A 109 13.15 2.34 0.98
CA HIS A 109 12.76 1.17 1.76
C HIS A 109 11.48 1.47 2.53
N TYR A 110 10.53 0.55 2.47
CA TYR A 110 9.21 0.68 3.08
C TYR A 110 8.86 -0.61 3.81
N GLN A 111 8.14 -0.48 4.93
CA GLN A 111 7.45 -1.62 5.53
C GLN A 111 6.50 -2.22 4.51
N SER A 112 6.61 -3.53 4.28
CA SER A 112 5.96 -4.14 3.14
C SER A 112 5.78 -5.65 3.22
N LEU A 113 4.87 -6.12 2.39
CA LEU A 113 4.71 -7.51 1.99
C LEU A 113 5.13 -7.64 0.52
N VAL A 114 6.14 -8.45 0.24
CA VAL A 114 6.60 -8.75 -1.12
C VAL A 114 6.44 -10.24 -1.38
N ILE A 115 5.60 -10.58 -2.37
CA ILE A 115 5.39 -11.94 -2.84
C ILE A 115 6.10 -12.10 -4.19
N THR A 116 7.02 -13.04 -4.29
CA THR A 116 7.74 -13.36 -5.52
C THR A 116 7.34 -14.74 -6.01
N LEU A 117 6.72 -14.83 -7.18
CA LEU A 117 6.29 -16.09 -7.78
C LEU A 117 7.41 -16.64 -8.66
N GLY A 118 7.74 -17.92 -8.50
CA GLY A 118 8.75 -18.63 -9.28
C GLY A 118 10.09 -17.88 -9.34
N SER A 119 10.55 -17.58 -10.56
CA SER A 119 11.81 -16.86 -10.81
C SER A 119 11.73 -15.34 -10.60
N GLY A 120 10.54 -14.76 -10.44
CA GLY A 120 10.37 -13.33 -10.20
C GLY A 120 10.83 -12.42 -11.36
N LEU A 121 10.81 -12.91 -12.59
CA LEU A 121 11.28 -12.18 -13.78
C LEU A 121 10.18 -11.42 -14.52
N GLY A 122 8.93 -11.54 -14.06
CA GLY A 122 7.78 -10.92 -14.69
C GLY A 122 7.44 -9.53 -14.17
N GLU A 123 6.47 -8.90 -14.82
CA GLU A 123 5.88 -7.64 -14.41
C GLU A 123 5.37 -7.76 -12.97
N ASN A 124 5.57 -6.70 -12.20
CA ASN A 124 5.10 -6.62 -10.83
C ASN A 124 3.83 -5.80 -10.72
N TYR A 125 3.00 -6.16 -9.74
CA TYR A 125 1.95 -5.30 -9.22
C TYR A 125 2.43 -4.76 -7.88
N TRP A 126 2.22 -3.47 -7.61
CA TRP A 126 2.31 -2.97 -6.25
C TRP A 126 1.39 -1.81 -5.99
N CYS A 127 0.92 -1.76 -4.74
CA CYS A 127 0.05 -0.73 -4.21
C CYS A 127 0.52 -0.31 -2.80
N ILE A 128 -0.03 0.82 -2.37
CA ILE A 128 0.08 1.30 -1.00
C ILE A 128 -1.17 0.81 -0.28
N LEU A 129 -0.96 0.14 0.85
CA LEU A 129 -2.02 -0.35 1.72
C LEU A 129 -2.19 0.65 2.86
N TYR A 130 -3.39 1.19 2.96
CA TYR A 130 -3.79 2.01 4.10
C TYR A 130 -4.57 1.16 5.10
N PRO A 131 -4.28 1.26 6.41
CA PRO A 131 -4.89 0.43 7.46
C PRO A 131 -6.42 0.34 7.38
N ASN A 132 -7.09 1.45 7.04
CA ASN A 132 -8.54 1.60 7.09
C ASN A 132 -9.23 1.67 5.71
N ALA A 133 -8.50 1.49 4.60
CA ALA A 133 -9.08 1.69 3.27
C ALA A 133 -9.70 0.40 2.72
N VAL A 134 -10.97 0.46 2.29
CA VAL A 134 -11.75 -0.65 1.68
C VAL A 134 -11.78 -0.48 0.15
N GLU A 135 -11.39 -1.48 -0.65
CA GLU A 135 -11.58 -1.49 -2.11
C GLU A 135 -12.61 -2.57 -2.45
N ASN A 136 -13.63 -2.17 -3.18
CA ASN A 136 -14.27 -3.04 -4.13
C ASN A 136 -13.28 -3.23 -5.29
N GLY A 137 -12.90 -4.48 -5.53
CA GLY A 137 -11.92 -4.82 -6.55
C GLY A 137 -12.37 -4.36 -7.92
N GLU A 138 -11.59 -3.45 -8.52
CA GLU A 138 -11.03 -3.62 -9.87
C GLU A 138 -10.33 -2.36 -10.40
N ASN A 139 -10.40 -1.22 -9.72
CA ASN A 139 -9.62 -0.05 -10.10
C ASN A 139 -9.00 0.63 -8.89
N VAL A 140 -7.88 1.28 -9.17
CA VAL A 140 -7.11 2.20 -8.32
C VAL A 140 -8.02 3.37 -7.90
N GLU A 141 -9.03 3.10 -7.08
CA GLU A 141 -10.09 4.04 -6.71
C GLU A 141 -9.88 4.58 -5.29
N TYR A 142 -8.73 4.31 -4.68
CA TYR A 142 -8.39 4.90 -3.38
C TYR A 142 -7.99 6.38 -3.46
N LYS A 143 -7.49 6.83 -4.62
CA LYS A 143 -7.02 8.21 -4.77
C LYS A 143 -8.18 9.22 -4.76
N ILE A 144 -9.35 8.87 -5.30
CA ILE A 144 -10.53 9.75 -5.27
C ILE A 144 -11.01 9.93 -3.83
N TYR A 145 -11.14 8.85 -3.06
CA TYR A 145 -11.58 8.95 -1.66
C TYR A 145 -10.62 9.78 -0.79
N LEU A 146 -9.31 9.57 -0.93
CA LEU A 146 -8.32 10.36 -0.19
C LEU A 146 -8.32 11.84 -0.63
N PHE A 147 -8.38 12.12 -1.94
CA PHE A 147 -8.46 13.49 -2.45
C PHE A 147 -9.76 14.20 -2.05
N GLU A 148 -10.89 13.51 -2.02
CA GLU A 148 -12.17 14.07 -1.57
C GLU A 148 -12.15 14.37 -0.08
N LYS A 149 -11.61 13.46 0.74
CA LYS A 149 -11.45 13.67 2.17
C LYS A 149 -10.49 14.83 2.46
N LEU A 150 -9.36 14.91 1.74
CA LEU A 150 -8.44 16.05 1.84
C LEU A 150 -9.09 17.36 1.36
N LYS A 151 -9.80 17.36 0.22
CA LYS A 151 -10.54 18.54 -0.27
C LYS A 151 -11.58 19.02 0.73
N SER A 152 -12.32 18.12 1.37
CA SER A 152 -13.33 18.49 2.37
C SER A 152 -12.68 19.08 3.63
N TYR A 153 -11.55 18.52 4.07
CA TYR A 153 -10.77 19.04 5.19
C TYR A 153 -10.24 20.46 4.92
N PHE A 154 -9.64 20.67 3.74
CA PHE A 154 -9.12 21.99 3.34
C PHE A 154 -10.21 23.00 2.95
N SER A 155 -11.38 22.55 2.51
CA SER A 155 -12.54 23.44 2.25
C SER A 155 -13.24 23.87 3.53
N ASN A 156 -13.35 22.98 4.53
CA ASN A 156 -13.91 23.30 5.84
C ASN A 156 -12.99 24.19 6.69
N SER A 157 -11.69 24.23 6.38
CA SER A 157 -10.73 25.16 6.99
C SER A 157 -10.86 26.60 6.47
N LYS A 158 -11.45 26.82 5.28
CA LYS A 158 -11.67 28.17 4.71
C LYS A 158 -12.98 28.83 5.16
N ASN A 159 -13.88 28.08 5.80
CA ASN A 159 -15.17 28.59 6.29
C ASN A 159 -15.19 28.90 7.80
N ASN A 160 -14.03 28.86 8.48
CA ASN A 160 -13.88 29.16 9.91
C ASN A 160 -12.87 30.31 10.17
N ILE A 161 -12.78 31.27 9.24
CA ILE A 161 -12.10 32.56 9.45
C ILE A 161 -13.05 33.68 9.07
#